data_AF-A0A062VRJ2-F1
#
_entry.id   AF-A0A062VRJ2-F1
#
_cell.length_a   1.000
_cell.length_b   1.000
_cell.length_c   1.000
_cell.angle_alpha   90.00
_cell.angle_beta   90.00
_cell.angle_gamma   90.00
#
_symmetry.space_group_name_H-M   'P 1'
#
loop_
_entity.id
_entity.type
_entity.pdbx_description
1 polymer ?
#
loop_
_entity_poly.entity_id
_entity_poly.type
_entity_poly.pdbx_seq_one_letter_code
_entity_poly.pdbx_strand_id
1 'polypeptide(L)'
;MKFTVALWVQQRQENVPTIWIALDENISTRASFWHRVVTSLVAQRRSTEPDQLTAFLGGSVDVSMVPGLLVEALFAFDGRVRVILDDLHLLEDHAQAELTWVLERAPMLDLVATTRSRTRLEDPLLASRLASVSSVPVNLRSPLTKSPSWRPT
;
A
#
# COMPACT_ATOMS: atom_id res chain seq x y z
N MET A 1 15.37 8.65 15.13
CA MET A 1 15.01 7.54 14.22
C MET A 1 14.45 8.03 12.88
N LYS A 2 13.55 9.03 12.85
CA LYS A 2 12.95 9.58 11.60
C LYS A 2 13.98 9.99 10.52
N PHE A 3 15.09 10.61 10.91
CA PHE A 3 16.18 11.00 9.99
C PHE A 3 16.82 9.82 9.26
N THR A 4 16.92 8.64 9.90
CA THR A 4 17.57 7.46 9.30
C THR A 4 16.73 6.84 8.20
N VAL A 5 15.40 6.74 8.40
CA VAL A 5 14.49 6.21 7.37
C VAL A 5 14.40 7.17 6.19
N ALA A 6 14.28 8.47 6.44
CA ALA A 6 14.26 9.47 5.37
C ALA A 6 15.52 9.42 4.50
N LEU A 7 16.70 9.33 5.11
CA LEU A 7 17.95 9.18 4.39
C LEU A 7 17.99 7.87 3.57
N TRP A 8 17.54 6.77 4.16
CA TRP A 8 17.47 5.47 3.48
C TRP A 8 16.54 5.51 2.25
N VAL A 9 15.38 6.17 2.34
CA VAL A 9 14.47 6.35 1.19
C VAL A 9 15.15 7.11 0.07
N GLN A 10 15.82 8.22 0.39
CA GLN A 10 16.53 9.05 -0.60
C GLN A 10 17.66 8.28 -1.31
N GLN A 11 18.35 7.39 -0.57
CA GLN A 11 19.47 6.62 -1.11
C GLN A 11 19.06 5.50 -2.07
N ARG A 12 17.82 4.99 -2.01
CA ARG A 12 17.43 3.84 -2.82
C ARG A 12 17.30 4.12 -4.33
N GLN A 13 17.26 5.38 -4.77
CA GLN A 13 17.10 5.78 -6.19
C GLN A 13 16.00 5.02 -6.95
N GLU A 14 15.01 4.48 -6.23
CA GLU A 14 13.89 3.77 -6.81
C GLU A 14 12.81 4.79 -7.13
N ASN A 15 12.36 4.85 -8.39
CA ASN A 15 11.19 5.65 -8.80
C ASN A 15 9.87 4.96 -8.36
N VAL A 16 9.76 4.63 -7.08
CA VAL A 16 8.56 4.03 -6.49
C VAL A 16 7.77 5.13 -5.77
N PRO A 17 6.50 5.38 -6.14
CA PRO A 17 5.62 6.30 -5.42
C PRO A 17 5.65 6.00 -3.92
N THR A 18 6.07 6.98 -3.13
CA THR A 18 6.29 6.82 -1.69
C THR A 18 5.35 7.73 -0.91
N ILE A 19 4.58 7.13 -0.02
CA ILE A 19 3.66 7.79 0.90
C ILE A 19 4.24 7.68 2.31
N TRP A 20 4.34 8.80 3.03
CA TRP A 20 4.77 8.81 4.44
C TRP A 20 3.60 9.18 5.34
N ILE A 21 3.27 8.31 6.29
CA ILE A 21 2.25 8.53 7.31
C ILE A 21 2.93 8.45 8.67
N ALA A 22 3.00 9.59 9.35
CA ALA A 22 3.36 9.63 10.76
C ALA A 22 2.10 9.37 11.58
N LEU A 23 2.13 8.32 12.41
CA LEU A 23 1.08 8.07 13.38
C LEU A 23 1.35 8.91 14.61
N ASP A 24 0.28 9.48 15.13
CA ASP A 24 0.25 10.18 16.41
C ASP A 24 -1.03 9.76 17.14
N GLU A 25 -1.24 10.28 18.35
CA GLU A 25 -2.39 9.93 19.18
C GLU A 25 -3.74 10.23 18.50
N ASN A 26 -3.79 11.19 17.57
CA ASN A 26 -5.01 11.54 16.83
C ASN A 26 -5.27 10.64 15.60
N ILE A 27 -4.25 9.92 15.13
CA ILE A 27 -4.31 8.99 13.98
C ILE A 27 -4.20 7.53 14.46
N SER A 28 -4.46 7.28 15.74
CA SER A 28 -4.41 5.94 16.35
C SER A 28 -5.63 5.08 15.99
N THR A 29 -6.79 5.71 15.73
CA THR A 29 -8.03 4.99 15.43
C THR A 29 -8.03 4.39 14.03
N ARG A 30 -8.72 3.26 13.88
CA ARG A 30 -8.99 2.62 12.57
C ARG A 30 -9.48 3.60 11.50
N ALA A 31 -10.45 4.46 11.84
CA ALA A 31 -11.04 5.41 10.89
C ALA A 31 -10.05 6.50 10.47
N SER A 32 -9.38 7.14 11.44
CA SER A 32 -8.38 8.17 11.16
C SER A 32 -7.22 7.61 10.33
N PHE A 33 -6.76 6.40 10.65
CA PHE A 33 -5.69 5.72 9.92
C PHE A 33 -6.08 5.49 8.45
N TRP A 34 -7.22 4.83 8.20
CA TRP A 34 -7.65 4.54 6.84
C TRP A 34 -7.96 5.80 6.04
N HIS A 35 -8.56 6.82 6.67
CA HIS A 35 -8.76 8.12 6.04
C HIS A 35 -7.43 8.72 5.57
N ARG A 36 -6.38 8.66 6.39
CA ARG A 36 -5.04 9.18 6.05
C ARG A 36 -4.38 8.39 4.92
N VAL A 37 -4.47 7.05 4.96
CA VAL A 37 -3.97 6.17 3.89
C VAL A 37 -4.66 6.48 2.58
N VAL A 38 -5.99 6.51 2.55
CA VAL A 38 -6.76 6.75 1.33
C VAL A 38 -6.53 8.15 0.79
N THR A 39 -6.53 9.18 1.66
CA THR A 39 -6.23 10.56 1.25
C THR A 39 -4.88 10.64 0.55
N SER A 40 -3.86 9.99 1.12
CA SER A 40 -2.51 10.00 0.55
C SER A 40 -2.42 9.23 -0.76
N LEU A 41 -3.13 8.11 -0.87
CA LEU A 41 -3.16 7.31 -2.10
C LEU A 41 -3.87 8.05 -3.23
N VAL A 42 -5.02 8.66 -2.95
CA VAL A 42 -5.80 9.46 -3.91
C VAL A 42 -4.97 10.65 -4.39
N ALA A 43 -4.25 11.34 -3.50
CA ALA A 43 -3.38 12.46 -3.87
C ALA A 43 -2.23 12.08 -4.82
N GLN A 44 -1.83 10.81 -4.87
CA GLN A 44 -0.80 10.29 -5.77
C GLN A 44 -1.36 9.78 -7.10
N ARG A 45 -2.69 9.65 -7.24
CA ARG A 45 -3.31 9.20 -8.48
C ARG A 45 -3.29 10.32 -9.51
N ARG A 46 -2.98 9.94 -10.76
CA ARG A 46 -3.10 10.84 -11.93
C ARG A 46 -4.50 10.87 -12.52
N SER A 47 -5.34 9.87 -12.20
CA SER A 47 -6.72 9.79 -12.68
C SER A 47 -7.60 10.77 -11.91
N THR A 48 -8.46 11.48 -12.63
CA THR A 48 -9.49 12.38 -12.07
C THR A 48 -10.87 11.71 -11.99
N GLU A 49 -11.01 10.48 -12.47
CA GLU A 49 -12.28 9.77 -12.45
C GLU A 49 -12.68 9.39 -11.02
N PRO A 50 -13.93 9.66 -10.59
CA PRO A 50 -14.43 9.28 -9.29
C PRO A 50 -14.38 7.75 -9.11
N ASP A 51 -13.82 7.31 -7.99
CA ASP A 51 -13.75 5.90 -7.61
C ASP A 51 -14.26 5.66 -6.18
N GLN A 52 -14.30 4.39 -5.78
CA GLN A 52 -14.80 4.01 -4.45
C GLN A 52 -13.92 4.55 -3.30
N LEU A 53 -12.63 4.81 -3.54
CA LEU A 53 -11.75 5.44 -2.56
C LEU A 53 -12.14 6.91 -2.34
N THR A 54 -12.45 7.62 -3.42
CA THR A 54 -12.95 8.99 -3.36
C THR A 54 -14.32 9.05 -2.70
N ALA A 55 -15.18 8.05 -2.94
CA ALA A 55 -16.47 7.91 -2.25
C ALA A 55 -16.31 7.69 -0.73
N PHE A 56 -15.30 6.94 -0.28
CA PHE A 56 -14.95 6.82 1.14
C PHE A 56 -14.53 8.17 1.75
N LEU A 57 -13.70 8.95 1.07
CA LEU A 57 -13.33 10.30 1.54
C LEU A 57 -14.55 11.24 1.62
N GLY A 58 -15.54 11.04 0.75
CA GLY A 58 -16.84 11.73 0.81
C GLY A 58 -17.82 11.18 1.85
N GLY A 59 -17.45 10.16 2.63
CA GLY A 59 -18.30 9.53 3.64
C GLY A 59 -19.42 8.65 3.10
N SER A 60 -19.40 8.32 1.80
CA SER A 60 -20.42 7.47 1.16
C SER A 60 -20.14 5.97 1.28
N VAL A 61 -18.96 5.61 1.79
CA VAL A 61 -18.51 4.22 1.99
C VAL A 61 -18.06 4.05 3.44
N ASP A 62 -18.40 2.91 4.03
CA ASP A 62 -17.99 2.57 5.39
C ASP A 62 -16.51 2.20 5.49
N VAL A 63 -15.87 2.54 6.60
CA VAL A 63 -14.46 2.24 6.87
C VAL A 63 -14.13 0.75 6.74
N SER A 64 -15.07 -0.15 7.02
CA SER A 64 -14.87 -1.60 6.90
C SER A 64 -14.66 -2.11 5.49
N MET A 65 -15.06 -1.34 4.49
CA MET A 65 -14.85 -1.67 3.08
C MET A 65 -13.45 -1.29 2.63
N VAL A 66 -12.79 -0.33 3.31
CA VAL A 66 -11.55 0.29 2.86
C VAL A 66 -10.41 -0.69 2.61
N PRO A 67 -10.15 -1.72 3.45
CA PRO A 67 -9.11 -2.70 3.16
C PRO A 67 -9.30 -3.40 1.80
N GLY A 68 -10.54 -3.80 1.47
CA GLY A 68 -10.86 -4.42 0.18
C GLY A 68 -10.68 -3.45 -0.98
N LEU A 69 -11.18 -2.22 -0.83
CA LEU A 69 -11.03 -1.17 -1.84
C LEU A 69 -9.57 -0.80 -2.09
N LEU A 70 -8.73 -0.81 -1.06
CA LEU A 70 -7.30 -0.57 -1.20
C LEU A 70 -6.62 -1.68 -1.99
N VAL A 71 -6.97 -2.94 -1.75
CA VAL A 71 -6.43 -4.06 -2.53
C VAL A 71 -6.80 -3.89 -4.01
N GLU A 72 -8.07 -3.66 -4.33
CA GLU A 72 -8.54 -3.41 -5.71
C GLU A 72 -7.84 -2.20 -6.34
N ALA A 73 -7.76 -1.10 -5.60
CA ALA A 73 -7.10 0.12 -6.00
C ALA A 73 -5.61 -0.08 -6.31
N LEU A 74 -4.91 -0.87 -5.50
CA LEU A 74 -3.48 -1.17 -5.68
C LEU A 74 -3.23 -2.06 -6.90
N PHE A 75 -4.15 -2.97 -7.24
CA PHE A 75 -4.09 -3.71 -8.50
C PHE A 75 -4.23 -2.84 -9.75
N ALA A 76 -4.87 -1.67 -9.62
CA ALA A 76 -4.97 -0.68 -10.69
C ALA A 76 -3.76 0.26 -10.79
N PHE A 77 -2.80 0.20 -9.85
CA PHE A 77 -1.56 0.97 -9.96
C PHE A 77 -0.57 0.23 -10.88
N ASP A 78 -0.01 0.97 -11.85
CA ASP A 78 1.12 0.49 -12.66
C ASP A 78 2.39 0.46 -11.81
N GLY A 79 2.61 -0.65 -11.10
CA GLY A 79 3.84 -0.92 -10.34
C GLY A 79 3.64 -0.96 -8.83
N ARG A 80 4.73 -0.75 -8.10
CA ARG A 80 4.74 -0.79 -6.63
C ARG A 80 4.40 0.57 -6.03
N VAL A 81 3.81 0.55 -4.85
CA VAL A 81 3.60 1.73 -4.00
C VAL A 81 4.27 1.47 -2.66
N ARG A 82 5.09 2.40 -2.19
CA ARG A 82 5.72 2.33 -0.89
C ARG A 82 4.93 3.14 0.12
N VAL A 83 4.58 2.53 1.25
CA VAL A 83 4.00 3.21 2.40
C VAL A 83 4.99 3.14 3.55
N ILE A 84 5.33 4.30 4.10
CA ILE A 84 6.17 4.44 5.28
C ILE A 84 5.25 4.79 6.45
N LEU A 85 5.16 3.90 7.43
CA LEU A 85 4.43 4.12 8.68
C LEU A 85 5.43 4.42 9.80
N ASP A 86 5.38 5.65 10.30
CA ASP A 86 6.19 6.07 11.44
C ASP A 86 5.39 5.91 12.73
N ASP A 87 6.06 5.43 13.79
CA ASP A 87 5.46 5.09 15.08
C ASP A 87 4.28 4.06 15.04
N LEU A 88 4.43 2.93 14.31
CA LEU A 88 3.40 1.88 14.11
C LEU A 88 2.72 1.36 15.37
N HIS A 89 3.44 1.23 16.48
CA HIS A 89 2.88 0.84 17.78
C HIS A 89 1.69 1.69 18.28
N LEU A 90 1.48 2.89 17.74
CA LEU A 90 0.33 3.74 18.08
C LEU A 90 -0.96 3.31 17.35
N LEU A 91 -0.87 2.44 16.35
CA LEU A 91 -2.02 1.94 15.61
C LEU A 91 -2.74 0.84 16.39
N GLU A 92 -4.06 0.94 16.51
CA GLU A 92 -4.90 -0.07 17.15
C GLU A 92 -4.73 -1.47 16.54
N ASP A 93 -4.83 -2.51 17.38
CA ASP A 93 -4.66 -3.92 16.98
C ASP A 93 -5.59 -4.35 15.84
N HIS A 94 -6.82 -3.84 15.82
CA HIS A 94 -7.78 -4.14 14.75
C HIS A 94 -7.31 -3.56 13.41
N ALA A 95 -6.84 -2.31 13.39
CA ALA A 95 -6.31 -1.68 12.19
C ALA A 95 -4.98 -2.33 11.75
N GLN A 96 -4.13 -2.77 12.68
CA GLN A 96 -2.95 -3.58 12.34
C GLN A 96 -3.32 -4.94 11.71
N ALA A 97 -4.41 -5.58 12.16
CA ALA A 97 -4.91 -6.82 11.56
C ALA A 97 -5.42 -6.59 10.13
N GLU A 98 -6.14 -5.50 9.89
CA GLU A 98 -6.60 -5.13 8.56
C GLU A 98 -5.44 -4.75 7.64
N LEU A 99 -4.46 -3.98 8.13
CA LEU A 99 -3.23 -3.68 7.39
C LEU A 99 -2.49 -4.96 6.99
N THR A 100 -2.39 -5.92 7.91
CA THR A 100 -1.84 -7.24 7.63
C THR A 100 -2.60 -7.94 6.49
N TRP A 101 -3.93 -7.94 6.57
CA TRP A 101 -4.79 -8.55 5.56
C TRP A 101 -4.59 -7.93 4.17
N VAL A 102 -4.39 -6.61 4.09
CA VAL A 102 -4.08 -5.88 2.85
C VAL A 102 -2.72 -6.29 2.31
N LEU A 103 -1.68 -6.33 3.15
CA LEU A 103 -0.31 -6.69 2.73
C LEU A 103 -0.23 -8.12 2.18
N GLU A 104 -1.02 -9.04 2.71
CA GLU A 104 -1.11 -10.41 2.20
C GLU A 104 -1.72 -10.50 0.80
N ARG A 105 -2.53 -9.51 0.40
CA ARG A 105 -3.33 -9.53 -0.83
C ARG A 105 -2.88 -8.52 -1.88
N ALA A 106 -2.11 -7.51 -1.48
CA ALA A 106 -1.56 -6.49 -2.35
C ALA A 106 -0.02 -6.56 -2.34
N PRO A 107 0.60 -7.52 -3.05
CA PRO A 107 2.05 -7.68 -3.10
C PRO A 107 2.79 -6.48 -3.72
N MET A 108 2.07 -5.58 -4.40
CA MET A 108 2.64 -4.31 -4.87
C MET A 108 2.81 -3.24 -3.77
N LEU A 109 2.27 -3.48 -2.58
CA LEU A 109 2.42 -2.58 -1.44
C LEU A 109 3.70 -2.89 -0.67
N ASP A 110 4.71 -2.03 -0.83
CA ASP A 110 5.94 -2.09 -0.04
C ASP A 110 5.74 -1.31 1.28
N LEU A 111 5.55 -2.02 2.40
CA LEU A 111 5.46 -1.38 3.72
C LEU A 111 6.86 -1.23 4.35
N VAL A 112 7.16 -0.02 4.83
CA VAL A 112 8.28 0.26 5.72
C VAL A 112 7.71 0.83 7.01
N ALA A 113 7.89 0.14 8.13
CA ALA A 113 7.38 0.60 9.41
C ALA A 113 8.52 0.89 10.39
N THR A 114 8.39 1.97 11.16
CA THR A 114 9.17 2.16 12.39
C THR A 114 8.27 1.98 13.58
N THR A 115 8.80 1.37 14.64
CA THR A 115 8.06 1.15 15.87
C THR A 115 9.00 1.27 17.07
N ARG A 116 8.44 1.60 18.24
CA ARG A 116 9.17 1.65 19.51
C ARG A 116 8.83 0.50 20.45
N SER A 117 7.78 -0.26 20.11
CA SER A 117 7.38 -1.47 20.82
C SER A 117 6.99 -2.56 19.83
N ARG A 118 6.88 -3.78 20.35
CA ARG A 118 6.53 -4.95 19.55
C ARG A 118 5.12 -4.80 18.98
N THR A 119 4.99 -5.02 17.68
CA THR A 119 3.74 -4.95 16.93
C THR A 119 3.36 -6.32 16.36
N ARG A 120 2.15 -6.44 15.81
CA ARG A 120 1.68 -7.67 15.16
C ARG A 120 2.57 -8.09 14.01
N LEU A 121 3.13 -7.13 13.27
CA LEU A 121 3.99 -7.37 12.11
C LEU A 121 5.33 -8.02 12.48
N GLU A 122 5.72 -7.98 13.75
CA GLU A 122 6.93 -8.65 14.28
C GLU A 122 6.65 -10.06 14.78
N ASP A 123 5.43 -10.59 14.61
CA ASP A 123 5.17 -12.01 14.81
C ASP A 123 5.94 -12.84 13.76
N PRO A 124 6.77 -13.82 14.16
CA PRO A 124 7.64 -14.55 13.23
C PRO A 124 6.88 -15.28 12.12
N LEU A 125 5.72 -15.86 12.43
CA LEU A 125 4.92 -16.58 11.44
C LEU A 125 4.32 -15.60 10.44
N LEU A 126 3.82 -14.46 10.91
CA LEU A 126 3.31 -13.43 10.04
C LEU A 126 4.42 -12.84 9.15
N ALA A 127 5.56 -12.48 9.74
CA ALA A 127 6.69 -11.92 9.01
C ALA A 127 7.17 -12.87 7.89
N SER A 128 7.24 -14.17 8.19
CA SER A 128 7.59 -15.19 7.18
C SER A 128 6.56 -15.27 6.05
N ARG A 129 5.26 -15.16 6.36
CA ARG A 129 4.20 -15.16 5.33
C ARG A 129 4.31 -13.92 4.44
N LEU A 130 4.48 -12.74 5.01
CA LEU A 130 4.62 -11.49 4.24
C LEU A 130 5.88 -11.49 3.36
N ALA A 131 7.01 -12.02 3.86
CA ALA A 131 8.22 -12.17 3.07
C ALA A 131 8.03 -13.08 1.84
N SER A 132 7.23 -14.15 1.96
CA SER A 132 6.92 -15.02 0.83
C SER A 132 6.06 -14.34 -0.25
N VAL A 133 5.14 -13.45 0.15
CA VAL A 133 4.26 -12.71 -0.76
C VAL A 133 5.05 -11.69 -1.60
N SER A 134 6.02 -11.00 -0.98
CA SER A 134 6.87 -10.01 -1.68
C SER A 134 7.82 -10.64 -2.72
N SER A 135 8.05 -11.95 -2.62
CA SER A 135 8.96 -12.71 -3.50
C SER A 135 8.32 -13.24 -4.79
N VAL A 136 7.02 -13.02 -5.02
CA VAL A 136 6.35 -13.49 -6.23
C VAL A 136 6.76 -12.61 -7.42
N PRO A 137 7.47 -13.14 -8.44
CA PRO A 137 7.76 -12.38 -9.64
C PRO A 137 6.44 -12.10 -10.39
N VAL A 138 6.10 -10.82 -10.55
CA VAL A 138 5.06 -10.39 -11.48
C VAL A 138 5.52 -10.78 -12.88
N ASN A 139 4.96 -11.86 -13.40
CA ASN A 139 5.22 -12.33 -14.75
C ASN A 139 4.48 -11.38 -15.71
N LEU A 140 5.15 -10.33 -16.14
CA LEU A 140 4.70 -9.42 -17.19
C LEU A 140 4.63 -10.21 -18.50
N ARG A 141 3.55 -10.96 -18.72
CA ARG A 141 3.24 -11.48 -20.06
C ARG A 141 2.90 -10.27 -20.92
N SER A 142 3.85 -9.88 -21.76
CA SER A 142 3.67 -8.91 -22.83
C SER A 142 2.41 -9.21 -23.64
N PRO A 143 1.60 -8.22 -24.02
CA PRO A 143 0.60 -8.43 -25.05
C PRO A 143 1.36 -8.77 -26.34
N LEU A 144 1.20 -10.01 -26.81
CA LEU A 144 1.59 -10.44 -28.14
C LEU A 144 0.91 -9.51 -29.15
N THR A 145 1.63 -8.48 -29.61
CA THR A 145 1.31 -7.78 -30.85
C THR A 145 1.47 -8.80 -31.97
N LYS A 146 0.36 -9.43 -32.37
CA LYS A 146 0.28 -10.10 -33.67
C LYS A 146 0.29 -9.01 -34.74
N SER A 147 1.48 -8.70 -35.24
CA SER A 147 1.63 -8.03 -36.53
C SER A 147 1.00 -8.92 -37.60
N PRO A 148 0.10 -8.41 -38.46
CA PRO A 148 -0.37 -9.18 -39.61
C PRO A 148 0.79 -9.31 -40.61
N SER A 149 1.27 -10.53 -40.80
CA SER A 149 2.20 -10.87 -41.86
C SER A 149 1.47 -10.81 -43.21
N TRP A 150 1.67 -9.72 -43.92
CA TRP A 150 1.38 -9.60 -45.35
C TRP A 150 2.32 -10.52 -46.13
N ARG A 151 1.80 -11.38 -47.03
CA ARG A 151 2.53 -11.90 -48.21
C ARG A 151 1.57 -12.35 -49.33
N PRO A 152 2.05 -12.37 -50.59
CA PRO A 152 1.27 -11.98 -51.78
C PRO A 152 0.94 -13.16 -52.72
N THR A 153 -0.03 -12.92 -53.61
CA THR A 153 -0.03 -13.31 -55.04
C THR A 153 -0.97 -12.39 -55.78
#